data_AF-A0A383CZ12-F1
#
_entry.id   AF-A0A383CZ12-F1
#
_cell.length_a   1.000
_cell.length_b   1.000
_cell.length_c   1.000
_cell.angle_alpha   90.00
_cell.angle_beta   90.00
_cell.angle_gamma   90.00
#
_symmetry.space_group_name_H-M   'P 1'
#
loop_
_entity.id
_entity.type
_entity.pdbx_description
1 polymer ?
#
loop_
_entity_poly.entity_id
_entity_poly.type
_entity_poly.pdbx_seq_one_letter_code
_entity_poly.pdbx_strand_id
1 'polypeptide(L)'
;FNERQSNKASKYDRIVIVENLSLEQIARFSVEHDKWPSLSIEARLMRFNLSGSIFSHVLGYVGQISREEIEDSEDFSYPLSYQTGKSGVEKTYEREMRGGLGYKTIEVDVNGKELRELTRVIPKKGRDIYLTLNKDLQKLARKELGGRKGAVVALDPNTGFIKALVSSPDFNPNILNKTEKGDLEEIFKDLESPLFNRAISGNYPPASTIKPFIGLMGLKEGEIDWNTTIEDKGFFQL
;
A
#
# COMPACT_ATOMS: atom_id res chain seq x y z
N PHE A 1 9.24 -8.43 30.83
CA PHE A 1 8.93 -9.24 29.64
C PHE A 1 9.81 -8.79 28.46
N ASN A 2 11.12 -8.64 28.71
CA ASN A 2 12.13 -8.16 27.75
C ASN A 2 13.11 -9.29 27.46
N GLU A 3 12.69 -10.32 26.72
CA GLU A 3 13.62 -11.30 26.16
C GLU A 3 13.66 -11.14 24.65
N ARG A 4 14.76 -10.50 24.24
CA ARG A 4 15.41 -10.54 22.94
C ARG A 4 14.99 -11.78 22.13
N GLN A 5 14.13 -11.60 21.12
CA GLN A 5 14.02 -12.56 20.03
C GLN A 5 15.34 -12.54 19.26
N SER A 6 16.25 -13.41 19.67
CA SER A 6 17.50 -13.65 18.97
C SER A 6 17.17 -14.21 17.59
N ASN A 7 17.85 -13.70 16.56
CA ASN A 7 17.87 -14.18 15.17
C ASN A 7 18.46 -15.61 15.00
N LYS A 8 18.18 -16.53 15.93
CA LYS A 8 18.46 -17.95 15.73
C LYS A 8 17.18 -18.60 15.25
N ALA A 9 17.17 -19.00 13.98
CA ALA A 9 16.19 -19.95 13.48
C ALA A 9 16.08 -21.10 14.48
N SER A 10 14.91 -21.26 15.08
CA SER A 10 14.65 -22.38 15.98
C SER A 10 14.80 -23.66 15.17
N LYS A 11 15.28 -24.74 15.80
CA LYS A 11 15.43 -26.07 15.17
C LYS A 11 14.09 -26.60 14.59
N TYR A 12 12.97 -25.95 14.92
CA TYR A 12 11.61 -26.32 14.53
C TYR A 12 10.89 -25.26 13.67
N ASP A 13 11.57 -24.21 13.21
CA ASP A 13 10.93 -23.22 12.33
C ASP A 13 10.61 -23.84 10.97
N ARG A 14 9.35 -23.70 10.53
CA ARG A 14 8.93 -24.12 9.19
C ARG A 14 9.54 -23.18 8.16
N ILE A 15 10.31 -23.75 7.23
CA ILE A 15 10.90 -23.00 6.12
C ILE A 15 9.98 -23.11 4.91
N VAL A 16 9.64 -21.96 4.31
CA VAL A 16 8.89 -21.92 3.06
C VAL A 16 9.82 -22.34 1.92
N ILE A 17 9.49 -23.44 1.25
CA ILE A 17 10.26 -23.95 0.11
C ILE A 17 9.74 -23.36 -1.21
N VAL A 18 8.41 -23.27 -1.34
CA VAL A 18 7.73 -22.76 -2.54
C VAL A 18 6.52 -21.93 -2.12
N GLU A 19 6.40 -20.74 -2.69
CA GLU A 19 5.23 -19.86 -2.56
C GLU A 19 4.33 -19.97 -3.80
N ASN A 20 3.05 -19.60 -3.67
CA ASN A 20 2.11 -19.48 -4.79
C ASN A 20 1.96 -20.76 -5.64
N LEU A 21 1.75 -21.91 -4.97
CA LEU A 21 1.53 -23.19 -5.63
C LEU A 21 0.30 -23.14 -6.56
N SER A 22 0.43 -23.70 -7.77
CA SER A 22 -0.72 -23.90 -8.65
C SER A 22 -1.62 -25.02 -8.12
N LEU A 23 -2.89 -25.02 -8.52
CA LEU A 23 -3.83 -26.11 -8.18
C LEU A 23 -3.30 -27.48 -8.59
N GLU A 24 -2.58 -27.56 -9.71
CA GLU A 24 -1.94 -28.80 -10.17
C GLU A 24 -0.81 -29.24 -9.22
N GLN A 25 0.04 -28.32 -8.77
CA GLN A 25 1.11 -28.63 -7.81
C GLN A 25 0.54 -29.07 -6.46
N ILE A 26 -0.51 -28.39 -5.99
CA ILE A 26 -1.23 -28.76 -4.77
C ILE A 26 -1.81 -30.17 -4.91
N ALA A 27 -2.49 -30.46 -6.02
CA ALA A 27 -3.08 -31.78 -6.26
C ALA A 27 -2.01 -32.88 -6.32
N ARG A 28 -0.92 -32.64 -7.06
CA ARG A 28 0.20 -33.59 -7.19
C ARG A 28 0.83 -33.91 -5.84
N PHE A 29 1.10 -32.87 -5.03
CA PHE A 29 1.61 -33.07 -3.67
C PHE A 29 0.61 -33.79 -2.78
N SER A 30 -0.68 -33.49 -2.90
CA SER A 30 -1.73 -34.11 -2.08
C SER A 30 -1.84 -35.62 -2.29
N VAL A 31 -1.61 -36.12 -3.52
CA VAL A 31 -1.61 -37.55 -3.83
C VAL A 31 -0.37 -38.27 -3.26
N GLU A 32 0.76 -37.57 -3.18
CA GLU A 32 2.03 -38.14 -2.72
C GLU A 32 2.41 -37.74 -1.30
N HIS A 33 1.49 -37.13 -0.54
CA HIS A 33 1.78 -36.54 0.76
C HIS A 33 2.48 -37.51 1.72
N ASP A 34 2.06 -38.78 1.74
CA ASP A 34 2.64 -39.83 2.59
C ASP A 34 4.12 -40.11 2.32
N LYS A 35 4.60 -39.85 1.09
CA LYS A 35 6.02 -39.99 0.73
C LYS A 35 6.88 -38.88 1.34
N TRP A 36 6.26 -37.77 1.75
CA TRP A 36 6.93 -36.55 2.19
C TRP A 36 6.39 -36.07 3.55
N PRO A 37 6.55 -36.86 4.64
CA PRO A 37 5.95 -36.58 5.94
C PRO A 37 6.44 -35.27 6.59
N SER A 38 7.61 -34.76 6.16
CA SER A 38 8.17 -33.49 6.64
C SER A 38 7.72 -32.26 5.84
N LEU A 39 6.95 -32.45 4.77
CA LEU A 39 6.42 -31.36 3.95
C LEU A 39 4.93 -31.17 4.23
N SER A 40 4.48 -29.92 4.23
CA SER A 40 3.07 -29.58 4.39
C SER A 40 2.70 -28.41 3.49
N ILE A 41 1.44 -28.36 3.07
CA ILE A 41 0.87 -27.21 2.37
C ILE A 41 0.15 -26.35 3.40
N GLU A 42 0.51 -25.07 3.45
CA GLU A 42 -0.19 -24.07 4.25
C GLU A 42 -0.92 -23.09 3.34
N ALA A 43 -2.23 -22.92 3.56
CA ALA A 43 -2.99 -21.86 2.92
C ALA A 43 -2.78 -20.55 3.69
N ARG A 44 -2.45 -19.47 2.97
CA ARG A 44 -2.33 -18.12 3.54
C ARG A 44 -3.17 -17.13 2.73
N LEU A 45 -3.78 -16.18 3.42
CA LEU A 45 -4.46 -15.07 2.77
C LEU A 45 -3.40 -14.09 2.25
N MET A 46 -3.50 -13.75 0.98
CA MET A 46 -2.59 -12.82 0.30
C MET A 46 -3.38 -11.61 -0.19
N ARG A 47 -2.75 -10.44 -0.17
CA ARG A 47 -3.40 -9.21 -0.65
C ARG A 47 -3.41 -9.16 -2.16
N PHE A 48 -4.59 -9.04 -2.77
CA PHE A 48 -4.75 -8.96 -4.22
C PHE A 48 -5.57 -7.73 -4.62
N ASN A 49 -5.07 -6.96 -5.58
CA ASN A 49 -5.73 -5.78 -6.12
C ASN A 49 -6.41 -6.11 -7.46
N LEU A 50 -7.74 -6.23 -7.44
CA LEU A 50 -8.55 -6.57 -8.61
C LEU A 50 -8.53 -5.52 -9.72
N SER A 51 -8.16 -4.28 -9.41
CA SER A 51 -8.15 -3.19 -10.38
C SER A 51 -6.78 -3.00 -11.04
N GLY A 52 -5.78 -3.82 -10.71
CA GLY A 52 -4.41 -3.69 -11.22
C GLY A 52 -3.80 -2.33 -10.87
N SER A 53 -3.06 -1.75 -11.82
CA SER A 53 -2.27 -0.53 -11.58
C SER A 53 -3.09 0.76 -11.42
N ILE A 54 -4.36 0.78 -11.81
CA ILE A 54 -5.15 2.04 -11.91
C ILE A 54 -5.32 2.80 -10.59
N PHE A 55 -5.28 2.08 -9.46
CA PHE A 55 -5.38 2.67 -8.13
C PHE A 55 -4.10 2.44 -7.31
N SER A 56 -2.97 2.13 -7.96
CA SER A 56 -1.75 1.70 -7.27
C SER A 56 -1.27 2.70 -6.22
N HIS A 57 -1.23 4.00 -6.56
CA HIS A 57 -0.79 5.03 -5.62
C HIS A 57 -1.82 5.40 -4.55
N VAL A 58 -3.11 5.18 -4.82
CA VAL A 58 -4.17 5.48 -3.85
C VAL A 58 -4.32 4.35 -2.85
N LEU A 59 -4.49 3.13 -3.34
CA LEU A 59 -4.61 1.95 -2.48
C LEU A 59 -3.26 1.65 -1.82
N GLY A 60 -2.19 1.67 -2.59
CA GLY A 60 -0.88 1.22 -2.15
C GLY A 60 -0.72 -0.29 -2.25
N TYR A 61 0.21 -0.81 -1.47
CA TYR A 61 0.57 -2.23 -1.42
C TYR A 61 0.98 -2.61 0.00
N VAL A 62 1.02 -3.92 0.27
CA VAL A 62 1.52 -4.48 1.53
C VAL A 62 2.91 -5.08 1.33
N GLY A 63 3.71 -5.13 2.38
CA GLY A 63 5.06 -5.68 2.33
C GLY A 63 5.50 -6.23 3.68
N GLN A 64 6.64 -6.91 3.70
CA GLN A 64 7.23 -7.39 4.95
C GLN A 64 7.53 -6.22 5.88
N ILE A 65 7.30 -6.44 7.17
CA ILE A 65 7.62 -5.45 8.19
C ILE A 65 9.12 -5.14 8.23
N SER A 66 9.48 -3.86 8.31
CA SER A 66 10.87 -3.43 8.48
C SER A 66 11.24 -3.30 9.95
N ARG A 67 12.55 -3.19 10.26
CA ARG A 67 12.98 -3.04 11.67
C ARG A 67 12.52 -1.71 12.25
N GLU A 68 12.55 -0.66 11.46
CA GLU A 68 12.11 0.68 11.85
C GLU A 68 10.64 0.66 12.26
N GLU A 69 9.79 -0.04 11.50
CA GLU A 69 8.36 -0.19 11.84
C GLU A 69 8.10 -0.99 13.13
N ILE A 70 9.03 -1.86 13.53
CA ILE A 70 8.96 -2.60 14.80
C ILE A 70 9.38 -1.69 15.95
N GLU A 71 10.47 -0.94 15.77
CA GLU A 71 11.01 -0.02 16.77
C GLU A 71 10.06 1.16 17.04
N ASP A 72 9.41 1.67 16.00
CA ASP A 72 8.42 2.76 16.09
C ASP A 72 7.07 2.31 16.68
N SER A 73 6.86 1.00 16.88
CA SER A 73 5.62 0.45 17.40
C SER A 73 5.72 0.12 18.88
N GLU A 74 5.04 0.91 19.72
CA GLU A 74 4.95 0.68 21.17
C GLU A 74 4.29 -0.66 21.53
N ASP A 75 3.42 -1.17 20.66
CA ASP A 75 2.61 -2.39 20.86
C ASP A 75 2.97 -3.51 19.85
N PHE A 76 4.22 -3.58 19.38
CA PHE A 76 4.58 -4.59 18.38
C PHE A 76 4.45 -6.01 18.94
N SER A 77 3.36 -6.71 18.56
CA SER A 77 3.04 -8.05 19.04
C SER A 77 2.91 -9.08 17.90
N TYR A 78 3.45 -8.78 16.71
CA TYR A 78 3.17 -9.54 15.49
C TYR A 78 4.36 -10.42 15.08
N PRO A 79 4.13 -11.59 14.47
CA PRO A 79 5.21 -12.36 13.85
C PRO A 79 5.89 -11.55 12.75
N LEU A 80 7.22 -11.63 12.64
CA LEU A 80 7.99 -10.97 11.59
C LEU A 80 7.59 -11.40 10.17
N SER A 81 6.91 -12.55 10.04
CA SER A 81 6.35 -13.03 8.78
C SER A 81 5.08 -12.28 8.33
N TYR A 82 4.57 -11.34 9.13
CA TYR A 82 3.35 -10.58 8.82
C TYR A 82 3.61 -9.50 7.76
N GLN A 83 2.63 -9.26 6.89
CA GLN A 83 2.67 -8.17 5.92
C GLN A 83 1.91 -6.95 6.46
N THR A 84 2.49 -5.77 6.31
CA THR A 84 1.91 -4.48 6.71
C THR A 84 1.77 -3.56 5.51
N GLY A 85 0.78 -2.66 5.53
CA GLY A 85 0.61 -1.62 4.53
C GLY A 85 1.82 -0.70 4.42
N LYS A 86 2.34 -0.53 3.20
CA LYS A 86 3.56 0.24 2.90
C LYS A 86 3.31 1.60 2.29
N SER A 87 2.19 1.77 1.61
CA SER A 87 1.81 3.04 1.00
C SER A 87 0.30 3.20 0.92
N GLY A 88 -0.15 4.40 0.55
CA GLY A 88 -1.56 4.70 0.28
C GLY A 88 -2.50 4.39 1.45
N VAL A 89 -3.70 3.93 1.10
CA VAL A 89 -4.74 3.48 2.05
C VAL A 89 -4.25 2.30 2.88
N GLU A 90 -3.49 1.36 2.31
CA GLU A 90 -2.94 0.21 3.05
C GLU A 90 -2.13 0.68 4.26
N LYS A 91 -1.18 1.61 4.08
CA LYS A 91 -0.38 2.14 5.20
C LYS A 91 -1.20 3.01 6.14
N THR A 92 -2.05 3.88 5.58
CA THR A 92 -2.76 4.90 6.35
C THR A 92 -3.79 4.27 7.30
N TYR A 93 -4.50 3.23 6.85
CA TYR A 93 -5.54 2.54 7.63
C TYR A 93 -5.12 1.13 8.04
N GLU A 94 -3.82 0.86 8.12
CA GLU A 94 -3.28 -0.46 8.47
C GLU A 94 -3.86 -0.96 9.81
N ARG A 95 -3.92 -0.09 10.82
CA ARG A 95 -4.40 -0.46 12.16
C ARG A 95 -5.87 -0.89 12.14
N GLU A 96 -6.70 -0.19 11.38
CA GLU A 96 -8.12 -0.46 11.22
C GLU A 96 -8.38 -1.71 10.38
N MET A 97 -7.63 -1.88 9.27
CA MET A 97 -7.82 -2.97 8.31
C MET A 97 -7.19 -4.29 8.77
N ARG A 98 -6.12 -4.25 9.59
CA ARG A 98 -5.46 -5.44 10.13
C ARG A 98 -6.36 -6.25 11.03
N GLY A 99 -7.17 -5.57 11.85
CA GLY A 99 -7.95 -6.21 12.90
C GLY A 99 -7.09 -6.70 14.07
N GLY A 100 -7.62 -7.66 14.82
CA GLY A 100 -6.98 -8.20 16.02
C GLY A 100 -6.42 -9.59 15.79
N LEU A 101 -5.20 -9.84 16.30
CA LEU A 101 -4.60 -11.17 16.24
C LEU A 101 -5.35 -12.17 17.11
N GLY A 102 -5.40 -13.40 16.63
CA GLY A 102 -5.71 -14.58 17.42
C GLY A 102 -4.45 -15.42 17.62
N TYR A 103 -4.49 -16.32 18.59
CA TYR A 103 -3.43 -17.31 18.80
C TYR A 103 -4.02 -18.64 19.23
N LYS A 104 -3.34 -19.73 18.90
CA LYS A 104 -3.62 -21.06 19.43
C LYS A 104 -2.43 -21.54 20.24
N THR A 105 -2.67 -22.06 21.43
CA THR A 105 -1.67 -22.77 22.23
C THR A 105 -1.87 -24.25 21.97
N ILE A 106 -0.82 -24.92 21.47
CA ILE A 106 -0.83 -26.34 21.16
C ILE A 106 0.17 -27.07 22.06
N GLU A 107 -0.20 -28.28 22.49
CA GLU A 107 0.71 -29.22 23.13
C GLU A 107 1.41 -30.03 22.04
N VAL A 108 2.74 -30.13 22.11
CA VAL A 108 3.57 -30.85 21.14
C VAL A 108 4.36 -31.96 21.83
N ASP A 109 4.63 -33.05 21.11
CA ASP A 109 5.51 -34.12 21.61
C ASP A 109 7.01 -33.74 21.50
N VAL A 110 7.91 -34.64 21.96
CA VAL A 110 9.37 -34.44 21.89
C VAL A 110 9.91 -34.28 20.45
N ASN A 111 9.13 -34.68 19.45
CA ASN A 111 9.45 -34.57 18.03
C ASN A 111 8.78 -33.35 17.37
N GLY A 112 8.03 -32.54 18.12
CA GLY A 112 7.33 -31.35 17.64
C GLY A 112 5.98 -31.64 16.96
N LYS A 113 5.44 -32.85 17.07
CA LYS A 113 4.13 -33.21 16.51
C LYS A 113 3.02 -32.63 17.39
N GLU A 114 2.06 -31.95 16.77
CA GLU A 114 0.89 -31.39 17.47
C GLU A 114 0.03 -32.53 18.05
N LEU A 115 -0.16 -32.55 19.38
CA LEU A 115 -0.96 -33.54 20.10
C LEU A 115 -2.40 -33.06 20.30
N ARG A 116 -2.57 -31.84 20.86
CA ARG A 116 -3.88 -31.21 21.06
C ARG A 116 -3.79 -29.69 21.20
N GLU A 117 -4.91 -29.02 20.93
CA GLU A 117 -5.09 -27.60 21.20
C GLU A 117 -5.52 -27.39 22.67
N LEU A 118 -4.83 -26.50 23.39
CA LEU A 118 -5.13 -26.17 24.79
C LEU A 118 -6.06 -24.95 24.89
N THR A 119 -5.73 -23.90 24.13
CA THR A 119 -6.44 -22.61 24.17
C THR A 119 -6.44 -22.00 22.78
N ARG A 120 -7.53 -21.33 22.42
CA ARG A 120 -7.62 -20.55 21.19
C ARG A 120 -8.29 -19.21 21.44
N VAL A 121 -7.61 -18.15 21.00
CA VAL A 121 -8.18 -16.82 20.88
C VAL A 121 -8.48 -16.58 19.40
N ILE A 122 -9.75 -16.30 19.10
CA ILE A 122 -10.21 -16.06 17.74
C ILE A 122 -9.76 -14.65 17.30
N PRO A 123 -9.17 -14.49 16.10
CA PRO A 123 -8.81 -13.18 15.59
C PRO A 123 -10.06 -12.32 15.36
N LYS A 124 -9.91 -11.01 15.54
CA LYS A 124 -10.98 -10.04 15.20
C LYS A 124 -10.77 -9.58 13.76
N LYS A 125 -11.80 -9.70 12.92
CA LYS A 125 -11.77 -9.18 11.54
C LYS A 125 -11.45 -7.68 11.57
N GLY A 126 -10.58 -7.25 10.66
CA GLY A 126 -10.37 -5.82 10.39
C GLY A 126 -11.61 -5.14 9.83
N ARG A 127 -11.59 -3.81 9.86
CA ARG A 127 -12.67 -2.97 9.34
C ARG A 127 -12.58 -2.85 7.83
N ASP A 128 -13.73 -2.87 7.17
CA ASP A 128 -13.83 -2.56 5.75
C ASP A 128 -13.78 -1.03 5.57
N ILE A 129 -12.96 -0.54 4.64
CA ILE A 129 -12.80 0.88 4.34
C ILE A 129 -13.50 1.21 3.03
N TYR A 130 -14.36 2.24 3.06
CA TYR A 130 -15.08 2.73 1.89
C TYR A 130 -14.45 4.05 1.42
N LEU A 131 -14.01 4.07 0.17
CA LEU A 131 -13.36 5.24 -0.43
C LEU A 131 -14.36 6.07 -1.24
N THR A 132 -14.10 7.36 -1.33
CA THR A 132 -14.91 8.31 -2.11
C THR A 132 -14.62 8.29 -3.61
N LEU A 133 -13.63 7.50 -4.03
CA LEU A 133 -13.16 7.40 -5.40
C LEU A 133 -14.27 6.88 -6.34
N ASN A 134 -14.38 7.52 -7.49
CA ASN A 134 -15.20 7.04 -8.59
C ASN A 134 -14.30 6.30 -9.60
N LYS A 135 -14.61 5.02 -9.83
CA LYS A 135 -13.80 4.16 -10.70
C LYS A 135 -13.76 4.62 -12.16
N ASP A 136 -14.86 5.11 -12.68
CA ASP A 136 -14.93 5.55 -14.08
C ASP A 136 -14.22 6.89 -14.27
N LEU A 137 -14.30 7.79 -13.29
CA LEU A 137 -13.54 9.03 -13.29
C LEU A 137 -12.04 8.77 -13.18
N GLN A 138 -11.61 7.83 -12.32
CA GLN A 138 -10.20 7.41 -12.23
C GLN A 138 -9.69 6.86 -13.58
N LYS A 139 -10.48 6.01 -14.25
CA LYS A 139 -10.16 5.47 -15.59
C LYS A 139 -10.02 6.57 -16.63
N LEU A 140 -10.97 7.51 -16.64
CA LEU A 140 -10.95 8.63 -17.56
C LEU A 140 -9.72 9.50 -17.31
N ALA A 141 -9.47 9.92 -16.07
CA ALA A 141 -8.31 10.73 -15.71
C ALA A 141 -6.98 10.07 -16.11
N ARG A 142 -6.83 8.76 -15.87
CA ARG A 142 -5.66 7.99 -16.29
C ARG A 142 -5.52 7.94 -17.81
N LYS A 143 -6.62 7.73 -18.53
CA LYS A 143 -6.63 7.72 -20.00
C LYS A 143 -6.20 9.08 -20.57
N GLU A 144 -6.73 10.17 -20.02
CA GLU A 144 -6.43 11.54 -20.48
C GLU A 144 -4.99 11.98 -20.15
N LEU A 145 -4.37 11.42 -19.10
CA LEU A 145 -2.92 11.57 -18.88
C LEU A 145 -2.12 11.00 -20.05
N GLY A 146 -2.62 9.98 -20.74
CA GLY A 146 -2.06 9.50 -22.02
C GLY A 146 -0.62 9.01 -21.91
N GLY A 147 -0.23 8.41 -20.78
CA GLY A 147 1.13 7.94 -20.52
C GLY A 147 2.15 9.04 -20.19
N ARG A 148 1.73 10.31 -20.12
CA ARG A 148 2.60 11.40 -19.70
C ARG A 148 2.92 11.28 -18.21
N LYS A 149 4.14 11.68 -17.84
CA LYS A 149 4.48 11.87 -16.43
C LYS A 149 3.67 13.03 -15.86
N GLY A 150 2.97 12.78 -14.77
CA GLY A 150 2.13 13.82 -14.17
C GLY A 150 1.15 13.27 -13.15
N ALA A 151 0.23 14.13 -12.75
CA ALA A 151 -0.81 13.79 -11.80
C ALA A 151 -2.13 14.48 -12.14
N VAL A 152 -3.24 13.86 -11.75
CA VAL A 152 -4.58 14.43 -11.82
C VAL A 152 -5.27 14.20 -10.49
N VAL A 153 -5.80 15.27 -9.91
CA VAL A 153 -6.66 15.20 -8.72
C VAL A 153 -8.00 15.82 -9.07
N ALA A 154 -9.07 15.04 -8.92
CA ALA A 154 -10.43 15.53 -9.05
C ALA A 154 -11.10 15.51 -7.68
N LEU A 155 -11.53 16.68 -7.21
CA LEU A 155 -12.19 16.87 -5.92
C LEU A 155 -13.60 17.42 -6.13
N ASP A 156 -14.53 17.01 -5.27
CA ASP A 156 -15.84 17.65 -5.17
C ASP A 156 -15.70 18.88 -4.26
N PRO A 157 -15.87 20.11 -4.78
CA PRO A 157 -15.63 21.34 -4.01
C PRO A 157 -16.65 21.54 -2.88
N ASN A 158 -17.82 20.89 -2.93
CA ASN A 158 -18.83 21.02 -1.88
C ASN A 158 -18.54 20.13 -0.67
N THR A 159 -17.86 19.00 -0.87
CA THR A 159 -17.60 17.99 0.17
C THR A 159 -16.12 17.87 0.54
N GLY A 160 -15.22 18.37 -0.31
CA GLY A 160 -13.78 18.14 -0.22
C GLY A 160 -13.36 16.70 -0.58
N PHE A 161 -14.30 15.85 -1.02
CA PHE A 161 -14.00 14.46 -1.31
C PHE A 161 -13.21 14.29 -2.61
N ILE A 162 -12.13 13.52 -2.52
CA ILE A 162 -11.34 13.12 -3.68
C ILE A 162 -12.13 12.04 -4.44
N LYS A 163 -12.45 12.34 -5.69
CA LYS A 163 -13.17 11.44 -6.60
C LYS A 163 -12.24 10.72 -7.57
N ALA A 164 -11.08 11.30 -7.88
CA ALA A 164 -10.00 10.64 -8.59
C ALA A 164 -8.64 11.20 -8.14
N LEU A 165 -7.65 10.32 -8.04
CA LEU A 165 -6.27 10.66 -7.75
C LEU A 165 -5.37 9.75 -8.57
N VAL A 166 -4.83 10.28 -9.65
CA VAL A 166 -3.97 9.55 -10.58
C VAL A 166 -2.57 10.14 -10.49
N SER A 167 -1.57 9.27 -10.40
CA SER A 167 -0.16 9.60 -10.59
C SER A 167 0.38 8.70 -11.70
N SER A 168 1.14 9.28 -12.61
CA SER A 168 1.66 8.60 -13.81
C SER A 168 3.17 8.81 -13.95
N PRO A 169 3.94 7.75 -14.29
CA PRO A 169 3.47 6.37 -14.49
C PRO A 169 3.02 5.69 -13.20
N ASP A 170 2.17 4.67 -13.36
CA ASP A 170 1.72 3.77 -12.31
C ASP A 170 2.47 2.44 -12.31
N PHE A 171 2.20 1.62 -11.29
CA PHE A 171 2.86 0.33 -11.09
C PHE A 171 1.80 -0.72 -10.73
N ASN A 172 2.11 -1.99 -10.97
CA ASN A 172 1.23 -3.06 -10.54
C ASN A 172 1.49 -3.42 -9.07
N PRO A 173 0.55 -3.13 -8.13
CA PRO A 173 0.76 -3.42 -6.71
C PRO A 173 0.81 -4.93 -6.42
N ASN A 174 0.24 -5.78 -7.28
CA ASN A 174 0.25 -7.23 -7.08
C ASN A 174 1.64 -7.85 -7.19
N ILE A 175 2.56 -7.19 -7.92
CA ILE A 175 3.98 -7.58 -7.95
C ILE A 175 4.62 -7.34 -6.57
N LEU A 176 4.36 -6.19 -5.95
CA LEU A 176 4.88 -5.86 -4.62
C LEU A 176 4.23 -6.70 -3.51
N ASN A 177 2.95 -7.04 -3.66
CA ASN A 177 2.23 -7.95 -2.77
C ASN A 177 2.69 -9.42 -2.89
N LYS A 178 3.55 -9.74 -3.88
CA LYS A 178 4.00 -11.10 -4.25
C LYS A 178 2.88 -12.03 -4.74
N THR A 179 1.77 -11.49 -5.23
CA THR A 179 0.67 -12.28 -5.79
C THR A 179 0.73 -12.41 -7.31
N GLU A 180 1.52 -11.57 -7.97
CA GLU A 180 1.83 -11.67 -9.39
C GLU A 180 3.34 -11.64 -9.61
N LYS A 181 3.80 -12.27 -10.70
CA LYS A 181 5.21 -12.27 -11.07
C LYS A 181 5.59 -10.91 -11.67
N GLY A 182 6.78 -10.44 -11.35
CA GLY A 182 7.37 -9.24 -11.95
C GLY A 182 8.76 -8.98 -11.38
N ASP A 183 9.54 -8.17 -12.10
CA ASP A 183 10.87 -7.78 -11.66
C ASP A 183 10.78 -6.57 -10.73
N LEU A 184 11.05 -6.80 -9.44
CA LEU A 184 11.08 -5.72 -8.46
C LEU A 184 12.22 -4.75 -8.73
N GLU A 185 13.38 -5.23 -9.19
CA GLU A 185 14.52 -4.36 -9.49
C GLU A 185 14.20 -3.41 -10.64
N GLU A 186 13.48 -3.88 -11.66
CA GLU A 186 13.01 -3.04 -12.76
C GLU A 186 12.14 -1.89 -12.24
N ILE A 187 11.15 -2.19 -11.39
CA ILE A 187 10.24 -1.18 -10.81
C ILE A 187 11.02 -0.15 -9.95
N PHE A 188 11.99 -0.61 -9.16
CA PHE A 188 12.78 0.27 -8.29
C PHE A 188 13.83 1.09 -9.05
N LYS A 189 14.38 0.57 -10.14
CA LYS A 189 15.42 1.23 -10.96
C LYS A 189 14.85 2.04 -12.12
N ASP A 190 13.55 2.00 -12.34
CA ASP A 190 12.88 2.75 -13.40
C ASP A 190 13.13 4.26 -13.25
N LEU A 191 13.75 4.85 -14.29
CA LEU A 191 14.07 6.29 -14.38
C LEU A 191 12.80 7.16 -14.39
N GLU A 192 11.65 6.57 -14.74
CA GLU A 192 10.36 7.22 -14.69
C GLU A 192 9.75 7.23 -13.28
N SER A 193 10.37 6.56 -12.29
CA SER A 193 9.95 6.56 -10.89
C SER A 193 8.45 6.27 -10.70
N PRO A 194 7.96 5.08 -11.10
CA PRO A 194 6.54 4.73 -11.05
C PRO A 194 6.02 4.59 -9.62
N LEU A 195 6.87 4.29 -8.64
CA LEU A 195 6.48 4.25 -7.22
C LEU A 195 6.24 5.64 -6.62
N PHE A 196 6.70 6.70 -7.28
CA PHE A 196 6.55 8.07 -6.78
C PHE A 196 5.13 8.58 -7.00
N ASN A 197 4.43 8.90 -5.91
CA ASN A 197 3.09 9.50 -5.97
C ASN A 197 3.21 11.01 -6.25
N ARG A 198 3.11 11.39 -7.52
CA ARG A 198 3.20 12.79 -7.98
C ARG A 198 2.04 13.66 -7.53
N ALA A 199 0.88 13.08 -7.26
CA ALA A 199 -0.30 13.82 -6.80
C ALA A 199 -0.15 14.33 -5.35
N ILE A 200 0.58 13.60 -4.51
CA ILE A 200 0.72 13.91 -3.08
C ILE A 200 2.12 14.41 -2.74
N SER A 201 3.15 13.74 -3.26
CA SER A 201 4.56 14.01 -2.93
C SER A 201 5.26 14.88 -3.97
N GLY A 202 4.62 15.17 -5.10
CA GLY A 202 5.19 15.99 -6.17
C GLY A 202 5.33 17.44 -5.72
N ASN A 203 6.56 17.95 -5.72
CA ASN A 203 6.83 19.35 -5.45
C ASN A 203 7.15 20.07 -6.77
N TYR A 204 6.22 20.92 -7.21
CA TYR A 204 6.30 21.67 -8.45
C TYR A 204 6.05 23.15 -8.17
N PRO A 205 6.76 24.07 -8.83
CA PRO A 205 6.40 25.49 -8.79
C PRO A 205 4.95 25.65 -9.30
N PRO A 206 4.04 26.26 -8.52
CA PRO A 206 2.63 26.41 -8.93
C PRO A 206 2.48 27.35 -10.15
N ALA A 207 3.50 28.16 -10.45
CA ALA A 207 3.50 29.12 -11.55
C ALA A 207 2.23 29.99 -11.52
N SER A 208 1.59 30.21 -12.67
CA SER A 208 0.42 31.09 -12.77
C SER A 208 -0.84 30.56 -12.06
N THR A 209 -0.87 29.31 -11.58
CA THR A 209 -2.06 28.76 -10.89
C THR A 209 -2.34 29.43 -9.54
N ILE A 210 -1.35 30.09 -8.95
CA ILE A 210 -1.52 30.82 -7.68
C ILE A 210 -2.17 32.21 -7.85
N LYS A 211 -2.20 32.75 -9.08
CA LYS A 211 -2.65 34.12 -9.36
C LYS A 211 -4.05 34.45 -8.84
N PRO A 212 -5.08 33.58 -8.96
CA PRO A 212 -6.40 33.88 -8.39
C PRO A 212 -6.36 34.11 -6.88
N PHE A 213 -5.51 33.37 -6.14
CA PHE A 213 -5.36 33.54 -4.70
C PHE A 213 -4.65 34.85 -4.33
N ILE A 214 -3.59 35.20 -5.07
CA ILE A 214 -2.87 36.47 -4.87
C ILE A 214 -3.77 37.66 -5.23
N GLY A 215 -4.52 37.57 -6.32
CA GLY A 215 -5.48 38.61 -6.71
C GLY A 215 -6.58 38.79 -5.67
N LEU A 216 -7.13 37.70 -5.14
CA LEU A 216 -8.11 37.76 -4.06
C LEU A 216 -7.52 38.39 -2.78
N MET A 217 -6.25 38.08 -2.46
CA MET A 217 -5.54 38.72 -1.35
C MET A 217 -5.40 40.23 -1.58
N GLY A 218 -4.97 40.65 -2.78
CA GLY A 218 -4.86 42.08 -3.12
C GLY A 218 -6.19 42.83 -3.01
N LEU A 219 -7.29 42.23 -3.48
CA LEU A 219 -8.64 42.78 -3.31
C LEU A 219 -9.05 42.87 -1.84
N LYS A 220 -8.71 41.85 -1.04
CA LYS A 220 -9.06 41.78 0.39
C LYS A 220 -8.30 42.82 1.21
N GLU A 221 -7.01 43.01 0.94
CA GLU A 221 -6.16 43.97 1.64
C GLU A 221 -6.35 45.41 1.12
N GLY A 222 -7.08 45.60 0.01
CA GLY A 222 -7.34 46.91 -0.57
C GLY A 222 -6.18 47.47 -1.42
N GLU A 223 -5.19 46.65 -1.74
CA GLU A 223 -4.06 47.00 -2.61
C GLU A 223 -4.48 47.18 -4.08
N ILE A 224 -5.55 46.49 -4.48
CA ILE A 224 -6.18 46.59 -5.79
C ILE A 224 -7.71 46.55 -5.66
N ASP A 225 -8.42 46.99 -6.70
CA ASP A 225 -9.86 46.85 -6.87
C ASP A 225 -10.22 46.32 -8.29
N TRP A 226 -11.51 46.19 -8.59
CA TRP A 226 -11.99 45.72 -9.89
C TRP A 226 -11.71 46.67 -11.06
N ASN A 227 -11.37 47.93 -10.79
CA ASN A 227 -11.08 48.96 -11.80
C ASN A 227 -9.58 49.24 -11.93
N THR A 228 -8.74 48.58 -11.12
CA THR A 228 -7.30 48.81 -11.09
C THR A 228 -6.68 48.36 -12.42
N THR A 229 -5.99 49.27 -13.08
CA THR A 229 -5.30 49.03 -14.35
C THR A 229 -3.82 49.35 -14.24
N ILE A 230 -2.97 48.53 -14.87
CA ILE A 230 -1.54 48.78 -15.02
C ILE A 230 -1.16 48.72 -16.50
N GLU A 231 -0.23 49.56 -16.94
CA GLU A 231 0.33 49.49 -18.29
C GLU A 231 1.36 48.35 -18.34
N ASP A 232 1.08 47.28 -19.09
CA ASP A 232 2.01 46.17 -19.29
C ASP A 232 2.86 46.39 -20.55
N LYS A 233 4.16 46.64 -20.34
CA LYS A 233 5.17 46.80 -21.41
C LYS A 233 5.93 45.52 -21.73
N GLY A 234 5.53 44.38 -21.14
CA GLY A 234 6.21 43.09 -21.23
C GLY A 234 7.31 42.87 -20.18
N PHE A 235 7.52 43.82 -19.26
CA PHE A 235 8.42 43.71 -18.11
C PHE A 235 7.93 44.61 -16.96
N PHE A 236 8.38 44.34 -15.75
CA PHE A 236 8.07 45.12 -14.55
C PHE A 236 9.35 45.44 -13.79
N GLN A 237 9.51 46.68 -13.32
CA GLN A 237 10.64 47.12 -12.50
C GLN A 237 10.09 47.76 -11.22
N LEU A 238 10.63 47.33 -10.08
CA LEU A 238 10.34 47.86 -8.74
C LEU A 238 11.17 49.13 -8.47
#